data_AF-A0A971L8Z0-F1
#
_entry.id   AF-A0A971L8Z0-F1
#
_cell.length_a   1.000
_cell.length_b   1.000
_cell.length_c   1.000
_cell.angle_alpha   90.00
_cell.angle_beta   90.00
_cell.angle_gamma   90.00
#
_symmetry.space_group_name_H-M   'P 1'
#
loop_
_entity.id
_entity.type
_entity.pdbx_description
1 polymer ?
#
loop_
_entity_poly.entity_id
_entity_poly.type
_entity_poly.pdbx_seq_one_letter_code
_entity_poly.pdbx_strand_id
1 'polypeptide(L)'
;MRHKNLLIIITGAVFGFFGAMLVKYGNPANMGYCIACFLRDITGALGLHRAGVVQYIRPEIIGLVLGAFVAALFGREFKSRGGSAPTIRFVLGMLMMIGALMFLGCPLRGILRFAGGDLNGLVGLLGLVAGIVVGAEFLKRGYNLGKAIVSQS
;
A
#
# COMPACT_ATOMS: atom_id res chain seq x y z
N MET A 1 10.37 -6.60 -25.12
CA MET A 1 10.42 -7.47 -23.94
C MET A 1 11.56 -7.09 -22.99
N ARG A 2 12.84 -7.09 -23.43
CA ARG A 2 14.02 -6.81 -22.57
C ARG A 2 14.04 -5.43 -21.89
N HIS A 3 13.55 -4.39 -22.55
CA HIS A 3 13.49 -3.02 -22.00
C HIS A 3 12.51 -2.87 -20.82
N LYS A 4 11.40 -3.64 -20.81
CA LYS A 4 10.41 -3.63 -19.73
C LYS A 4 10.96 -4.33 -18.47
N ASN A 5 11.69 -5.42 -18.64
CA ASN A 5 12.32 -6.14 -17.55
C ASN A 5 13.39 -5.28 -16.86
N LEU A 6 14.18 -4.54 -17.64
CA LEU A 6 15.17 -3.61 -17.11
C LEU A 6 14.51 -2.48 -16.29
N LEU A 7 13.42 -1.90 -16.79
CA LEU A 7 12.65 -0.90 -16.05
C LEU A 7 12.12 -1.46 -14.72
N ILE A 8 11.55 -2.68 -14.73
CA ILE A 8 11.05 -3.32 -13.50
C ILE A 8 12.17 -3.51 -12.46
N ILE A 9 13.34 -3.99 -12.90
CA ILE A 9 14.49 -4.20 -12.01
C ILE A 9 14.98 -2.86 -11.45
N ILE A 10 15.10 -1.83 -12.29
CA ILE A 10 15.52 -0.48 -11.85
C ILE A 10 14.52 0.08 -10.84
N THR A 11 13.22 -0.02 -11.11
CA THR A 11 12.18 0.46 -10.19
C THR A 11 12.27 -0.29 -8.85
N GLY A 12 12.40 -1.61 -8.86
CA GLY A 12 12.58 -2.41 -7.66
C GLY A 12 13.82 -2.00 -6.85
N ALA A 13 14.95 -1.78 -7.53
CA ALA A 13 16.19 -1.32 -6.89
C ALA A 13 16.04 0.07 -6.26
N VAL A 14 15.37 1.00 -6.95
CA VAL A 14 15.10 2.36 -6.44
C VAL A 14 14.20 2.31 -5.20
N PHE A 15 13.09 1.56 -5.23
CA PHE A 15 12.20 1.41 -4.08
C PHE A 15 12.89 0.71 -2.90
N GLY A 16 13.70 -0.32 -3.16
CA GLY A 16 14.48 -1.01 -2.13
C GLY A 16 15.53 -0.10 -1.50
N PHE A 17 16.25 0.67 -2.32
CA PHE A 17 17.25 1.64 -1.89
C PHE A 17 16.63 2.73 -1.01
N PHE A 18 15.56 3.38 -1.47
CA PHE A 18 14.86 4.38 -0.67
C PHE A 18 14.27 3.78 0.60
N GLY A 19 13.71 2.57 0.52
CA GLY A 19 13.21 1.84 1.69
C GLY A 19 14.29 1.63 2.77
N ALA A 20 15.49 1.23 2.38
CA ALA A 20 16.63 1.07 3.30
C ALA A 20 17.12 2.43 3.84
N MET A 21 17.16 3.46 2.99
CA MET A 21 17.56 4.81 3.36
C MET A 21 16.59 5.40 4.41
N LEU A 22 15.29 5.24 4.23
CA LEU A 22 14.25 5.67 5.19
C LEU A 22 14.40 5.00 6.57
N VAL A 23 14.82 3.73 6.63
CA VAL A 23 15.13 3.06 7.91
C VAL A 23 16.35 3.68 8.57
N LYS A 24 17.38 4.04 7.80
CA LYS A 24 18.58 4.70 8.33
C LYS A 24 18.31 6.10 8.88
N TYR A 25 17.40 6.86 8.25
CA TYR A 25 17.13 8.27 8.59
C TYR A 25 16.02 8.49 9.63
N GLY A 26 15.47 7.44 10.24
CA GLY A 26 14.59 7.61 11.42
C GLY A 26 13.31 6.78 11.41
N ASN A 27 13.05 5.95 10.40
CA ASN A 27 11.94 5.00 10.50
C ASN A 27 12.34 3.84 11.44
N PRO A 28 11.51 3.42 12.42
CA PRO A 28 11.75 2.23 13.23
C PRO A 28 12.22 1.02 12.42
N ALA A 29 13.12 0.24 13.02
CA ALA A 29 13.70 -0.95 12.40
C ALA A 29 12.60 -1.84 11.79
N ASN A 30 12.78 -2.23 10.53
CA ASN A 30 11.83 -3.03 9.73
C ASN A 30 10.51 -2.34 9.35
N MET A 31 10.42 -0.99 9.37
CA MET A 31 9.23 -0.26 8.87
C MET A 31 9.36 0.28 7.45
N GLY A 32 10.58 0.45 6.91
CA GLY A 32 10.84 0.72 5.49
C GLY A 32 9.87 1.71 4.84
N TYR A 33 9.18 1.26 3.79
CA TYR A 33 8.06 1.99 3.19
C TYR A 33 6.76 1.21 3.45
N CYS A 34 5.87 1.75 4.29
CA CYS A 34 4.65 1.05 4.68
C CYS A 34 3.43 1.97 4.71
N ILE A 35 2.64 1.95 3.63
CA ILE A 35 1.44 2.79 3.48
C ILE A 35 0.42 2.54 4.60
N ALA A 36 0.19 1.29 4.99
CA ALA A 36 -0.76 0.95 6.06
C ALA A 36 -0.34 1.54 7.41
N CYS A 37 0.95 1.43 7.76
CA CYS A 37 1.47 2.03 8.99
C CYS A 37 1.49 3.54 8.91
N PHE A 38 1.81 4.13 7.76
CA PHE A 38 1.82 5.58 7.60
C PHE A 38 0.41 6.17 7.74
N LEU A 39 -0.61 5.51 7.17
CA LEU A 39 -2.01 5.91 7.36
C LEU A 39 -2.44 5.80 8.83
N ARG A 40 -2.05 4.74 9.53
CA ARG A 40 -2.27 4.62 10.98
C ARG A 40 -1.57 5.76 11.74
N ASP A 41 -0.33 6.08 11.40
CA ASP A 41 0.44 7.12 12.10
C ASP A 41 -0.20 8.51 11.88
N ILE A 42 -0.65 8.81 10.66
CA ILE A 42 -1.43 10.03 10.33
C ILE A 42 -2.75 10.06 11.13
N THR A 43 -3.43 8.92 11.24
CA THR A 43 -4.67 8.81 12.03
C THR A 43 -4.40 9.07 13.53
N GLY A 44 -3.21 8.71 14.01
CA GLY A 44 -2.73 9.03 15.34
C GLY A 44 -2.48 10.52 15.53
N ALA A 45 -1.88 11.18 14.53
CA ALA A 45 -1.66 12.63 14.52
C ALA A 45 -2.98 13.42 14.47
N LEU A 46 -4.01 12.89 13.81
CA LEU A 46 -5.37 13.43 13.81
C LEU A 46 -6.14 13.18 15.13
N GLY A 47 -5.54 12.48 16.10
CA GLY A 47 -6.12 12.25 17.42
C GLY A 47 -7.14 11.12 17.49
N LEU A 48 -7.30 10.32 16.43
CA LEU A 48 -8.27 9.22 16.36
C LEU A 48 -7.84 7.99 17.19
N HIS A 49 -6.55 7.86 17.50
CA HIS A 49 -6.03 6.90 18.48
C HIS A 49 -4.90 7.52 19.30
N ARG A 50 -4.65 6.97 20.50
CA ARG A 50 -3.73 7.52 21.51
C ARG A 50 -2.48 6.67 21.71
N ALA A 51 -1.88 6.16 20.63
CA ALA A 51 -0.58 5.49 20.70
C ALA A 51 0.54 6.54 20.60
N GLY A 52 1.05 7.03 21.74
CA GLY A 52 1.98 8.17 21.82
C GLY A 52 3.29 8.03 21.02
N VAL A 53 3.71 6.81 20.67
CA VAL A 53 4.91 6.56 19.85
C VAL A 53 4.71 6.77 18.34
N VAL A 54 3.47 6.93 17.86
CA VAL A 54 3.13 6.96 16.42
C VAL A 54 2.16 8.08 16.03
N GLN A 55 2.13 9.20 16.76
CA GLN A 55 1.30 10.35 16.45
C GLN A 55 2.06 11.42 15.67
N TYR A 56 2.41 11.13 14.41
CA TYR A 56 3.08 12.10 13.56
C TYR A 56 2.62 12.03 12.11
N ILE A 57 2.60 13.19 11.46
CA ILE A 57 2.29 13.29 10.04
C ILE A 57 3.54 12.89 9.27
N ARG A 58 3.42 11.79 8.52
CA ARG A 58 4.46 11.30 7.62
C ARG A 58 4.37 12.00 6.25
N PRO A 59 5.29 12.92 5.92
CA PRO A 59 5.27 13.63 4.63
C PRO A 59 5.42 12.68 3.44
N GLU A 60 5.89 11.45 3.65
CA GLU A 60 6.04 10.41 2.63
C GLU A 60 4.72 10.18 1.87
N ILE A 61 3.59 10.05 2.57
CA ILE A 61 2.28 9.83 1.91
C ILE A 61 1.89 11.03 1.04
N ILE A 62 2.11 12.24 1.54
CA ILE A 62 1.81 13.47 0.80
C ILE A 62 2.68 13.54 -0.45
N GLY A 63 3.98 13.27 -0.33
CA GLY A 63 4.92 13.26 -1.45
C GLY A 63 4.56 12.22 -2.52
N LEU A 64 4.08 11.04 -2.13
CA LEU A 64 3.66 10.00 -3.06
C LEU A 64 2.38 10.35 -3.82
N VAL A 65 1.40 10.91 -3.12
CA VAL A 65 0.15 11.35 -3.73
C VAL A 65 0.43 12.49 -4.71
N LEU A 66 1.23 13.48 -4.31
CA LEU A 66 1.63 14.58 -5.19
C LEU A 66 2.48 14.11 -6.36
N GLY A 67 3.43 13.20 -6.14
CA GLY A 67 4.27 12.63 -7.20
C GLY A 67 3.45 11.85 -8.23
N ALA A 68 2.51 11.02 -7.77
CA ALA A 68 1.60 10.28 -8.65
C ALA A 68 0.68 11.24 -9.43
N PHE A 69 0.20 12.31 -8.79
CA PHE A 69 -0.61 13.34 -9.43
C PHE A 69 0.16 14.07 -10.53
N VAL A 70 1.37 14.54 -10.25
CA VAL A 70 2.24 15.21 -11.24
C VAL A 70 2.57 14.27 -12.39
N ALA A 71 2.90 13.00 -12.12
CA ALA A 71 3.15 12.01 -13.16
C ALA A 71 1.93 11.78 -14.06
N ALA A 72 0.72 11.73 -13.47
CA ALA A 72 -0.53 11.57 -14.23
C ALA A 72 -0.86 12.80 -15.09
N LEU A 73 -0.52 14.00 -14.63
CA LEU A 73 -0.63 15.26 -15.38
C LEU A 73 0.30 15.29 -16.59
N PHE A 74 1.58 14.96 -16.40
CA PHE A 74 2.55 14.88 -17.50
C PHE A 74 2.19 13.78 -18.49
N GLY A 75 1.68 12.64 -18.01
CA GLY A 75 1.17 11.56 -18.86
C GLY A 75 -0.14 11.88 -19.59
N ARG A 76 -0.81 12.99 -19.24
CA ARG A 76 -2.17 13.32 -19.71
C ARG A 76 -3.19 12.18 -19.50
N GLU A 77 -2.94 11.32 -18.51
CA GLU A 77 -3.80 10.18 -18.18
C GLU A 77 -4.70 10.44 -16.97
N PHE A 78 -4.67 11.66 -16.43
CA PHE A 78 -5.50 12.03 -15.29
C PHE A 78 -6.99 11.92 -15.66
N LYS A 79 -7.67 10.95 -15.04
CA LYS A 79 -9.12 10.73 -15.18
C LYS A 79 -9.73 10.56 -13.81
N SER A 80 -10.61 11.49 -13.43
CA SER A 80 -11.41 11.36 -12.22
C SER A 80 -12.45 10.25 -12.42
N ARG A 81 -12.27 9.13 -11.70
CA ARG A 81 -13.20 7.99 -11.76
C ARG A 81 -13.99 7.94 -10.46
N GLY A 82 -15.32 8.04 -10.58
CA GLY A 82 -16.26 7.82 -9.49
C GLY A 82 -16.70 6.36 -9.45
N GLY A 83 -16.63 5.72 -8.29
CA GLY A 83 -16.97 4.31 -8.16
C GLY A 83 -18.47 4.03 -8.08
N SER A 84 -18.97 3.01 -8.80
CA SER A 84 -20.25 2.36 -8.48
C SER A 84 -20.12 1.51 -7.21
N ALA A 85 -21.14 1.52 -6.34
CA ALA A 85 -21.14 0.89 -5.01
C ALA A 85 -20.00 1.37 -4.06
N PRO A 86 -19.97 2.66 -3.67
CA PRO A 86 -18.96 3.21 -2.77
C PRO A 86 -18.93 2.50 -1.40
N THR A 87 -20.09 2.10 -0.88
CA THR A 87 -20.21 1.44 0.43
C THR A 87 -19.45 0.12 0.47
N ILE A 88 -19.58 -0.73 -0.55
CA ILE A 88 -18.91 -2.05 -0.56
C ILE A 88 -17.40 -1.88 -0.67
N ARG A 89 -16.93 -0.96 -1.52
CA ARG A 89 -15.49 -0.66 -1.64
C ARG A 89 -14.91 -0.10 -0.35
N PHE A 90 -15.67 0.73 0.37
CA PHE A 90 -15.27 1.27 1.67
C PHE A 90 -15.14 0.16 2.73
N VAL A 91 -16.13 -0.74 2.82
CA VAL A 91 -16.09 -1.89 3.75
C VAL A 91 -14.94 -2.84 3.42
N LEU A 92 -14.71 -3.14 2.14
CA LEU A 92 -13.56 -3.94 1.71
C LEU A 92 -12.22 -3.29 2.09
N GLY A 93 -12.12 -1.96 1.96
CA GLY A 93 -10.95 -1.19 2.40
C GLY A 93 -10.73 -1.25 3.91
N MET A 94 -11.80 -1.17 4.71
CA MET A 94 -11.71 -1.34 6.17
C MET A 94 -11.21 -2.73 6.55
N LEU A 95 -11.77 -3.79 5.95
CA LEU A 95 -11.32 -5.17 6.20
C LEU A 95 -9.86 -5.36 5.81
N MET A 96 -9.43 -4.79 4.68
CA MET A 96 -8.03 -4.79 4.25
C MET A 96 -7.13 -4.09 5.28
N MET A 97 -7.52 -2.92 5.81
CA MET A 97 -6.72 -2.19 6.80
C MET A 97 -6.61 -2.96 8.13
N ILE A 98 -7.71 -3.55 8.60
CA ILE A 98 -7.70 -4.40 9.79
C ILE A 98 -6.74 -5.57 9.61
N GLY A 99 -6.82 -6.26 8.47
CA GLY A 99 -5.90 -7.36 8.13
C GLY A 99 -4.44 -6.91 8.06
N ALA A 100 -4.15 -5.81 7.36
CA ALA A 100 -2.79 -5.28 7.24
C ALA A 100 -2.18 -4.89 8.59
N LEU A 101 -2.98 -4.40 9.53
CA LEU A 101 -2.52 -4.07 10.88
C LEU A 101 -2.33 -5.31 11.76
N MET A 102 -3.21 -6.32 11.67
CA MET A 102 -3.04 -7.58 12.42
C MET A 102 -1.78 -8.35 12.00
N PHE A 103 -1.48 -8.40 10.70
CA PHE A 103 -0.28 -9.09 10.18
C PHE A 103 0.98 -8.19 10.15
N LEU A 104 0.96 -7.08 10.88
CA LEU A 104 2.10 -6.17 11.09
C LEU A 104 2.65 -5.48 9.83
N GLY A 105 1.90 -5.38 8.73
CA GLY A 105 2.33 -4.55 7.60
C GLY A 105 1.54 -4.65 6.30
N CYS A 106 1.88 -3.73 5.40
CA CYS A 106 1.52 -3.80 3.98
C CYS A 106 2.43 -4.82 3.25
N PRO A 107 2.08 -5.26 2.02
CA PRO A 107 2.89 -6.23 1.26
C PRO A 107 4.37 -5.84 1.15
N LEU A 108 4.66 -4.56 0.93
CA LEU A 108 6.04 -4.08 0.83
C LEU A 108 6.80 -4.20 2.15
N ARG A 109 6.15 -3.90 3.29
CA ARG A 109 6.74 -4.08 4.62
C ARG A 109 6.98 -5.56 4.93
N GLY A 110 6.07 -6.44 4.50
CA GLY A 110 6.25 -7.89 4.64
C GLY A 110 7.51 -8.38 3.93
N ILE A 111 7.73 -7.93 2.69
CA ILE A 111 8.93 -8.27 1.90
C ILE A 111 10.21 -7.70 2.54
N LEU A 112 10.19 -6.44 2.97
CA LEU A 112 11.36 -5.80 3.60
C LEU A 112 11.70 -6.47 4.95
N ARG A 113 10.69 -6.88 5.72
CA ARG A 113 10.87 -7.61 6.99
C ARG A 113 11.44 -9.01 6.75
N PHE A 114 10.96 -9.71 5.72
CA PHE A 114 11.55 -11.00 5.30
C PHE A 114 13.01 -10.84 4.85
N ALA A 115 13.32 -9.78 4.10
CA ALA A 115 14.70 -9.46 3.71
C ALA A 115 15.60 -9.11 4.92
N GLY A 116 15.02 -8.57 6.01
CA GLY A 116 15.71 -8.31 7.27
C GLY A 116 15.92 -9.53 8.18
N GLY A 117 15.57 -10.74 7.72
CA GLY A 117 15.80 -11.99 8.45
C GLY A 117 14.70 -12.39 9.44
N ASP A 118 13.54 -11.74 9.40
CA ASP A 118 12.48 -11.94 10.38
C ASP A 118 11.47 -13.00 9.89
N LEU A 119 11.58 -14.22 10.41
CA LEU A 119 10.78 -15.39 9.99
C LEU A 119 9.27 -15.19 10.15
N ASN A 120 8.82 -14.34 11.08
CA ASN A 120 7.40 -14.03 11.25
C ASN A 120 6.80 -13.32 10.02
N GLY A 121 7.62 -12.65 9.21
CA GLY A 121 7.19 -12.09 7.93
C GLY A 121 6.70 -13.14 6.93
N LEU A 122 7.22 -14.38 7.04
CA LEU A 122 6.84 -15.47 6.14
C LEU A 122 5.39 -15.91 6.32
N VAL A 123 4.92 -16.01 7.57
CA VAL A 123 3.53 -16.38 7.88
C VAL A 123 2.56 -15.31 7.35
N GLY A 124 2.90 -14.03 7.51
CA GLY A 124 2.13 -12.92 6.95
C GLY A 124 2.09 -12.94 5.42
N LEU A 125 3.21 -13.24 4.77
CA LEU A 125 3.28 -13.38 3.30
C LEU A 125 2.46 -14.57 2.79
N LEU A 126 2.54 -15.72 3.46
CA LEU A 126 1.74 -16.90 3.11
C LEU A 126 0.24 -16.63 3.28
N GLY A 127 -0.16 -15.97 4.36
CA GLY A 127 -1.54 -15.54 4.57
C GLY A 127 -2.04 -14.58 3.49
N LEU A 128 -1.21 -13.63 3.06
CA LEU A 128 -1.51 -12.72 1.95
C LEU A 128 -1.70 -13.48 0.63
N VAL A 129 -0.79 -14.41 0.30
CA VAL A 129 -0.87 -15.22 -0.91
C VAL A 129 -2.14 -16.08 -0.91
N ALA A 130 -2.43 -16.78 0.19
CA ALA A 130 -3.65 -17.56 0.34
C ALA A 130 -4.92 -16.70 0.18
N GLY A 131 -4.95 -15.52 0.82
CA GLY A 131 -6.06 -14.57 0.69
C GLY A 131 -6.27 -14.07 -0.74
N ILE A 132 -5.19 -13.76 -1.48
CA ILE A 132 -5.26 -13.36 -2.89
C ILE A 132 -5.80 -14.51 -3.75
N VAL A 133 -5.35 -15.74 -3.51
CA VAL A 133 -5.82 -16.92 -4.28
C VAL A 133 -7.31 -17.15 -4.06
N VAL A 134 -7.77 -17.15 -2.82
CA VAL A 134 -9.20 -17.31 -2.47
C VAL A 134 -10.02 -16.15 -3.06
N GLY A 135 -9.54 -14.91 -2.93
CA GLY A 135 -10.21 -13.74 -3.50
C GLY A 135 -10.28 -13.79 -5.03
N ALA A 136 -9.21 -14.23 -5.70
CA ALA A 136 -9.17 -14.37 -7.15
C ALA A 136 -10.15 -15.45 -7.64
N GLU A 137 -10.25 -16.58 -6.91
CA GLU A 137 -11.22 -17.63 -7.20
C GLU A 137 -12.66 -17.13 -7.03
N PHE A 138 -12.93 -16.33 -6.00
CA PHE A 138 -14.24 -15.72 -5.78
C PHE A 138 -14.63 -14.74 -6.89
N LEU A 139 -13.68 -13.93 -7.37
CA LEU A 139 -13.90 -13.03 -8.52
C LEU A 139 -14.17 -13.81 -9.82
N LYS A 140 -13.47 -14.94 -10.04
CA LYS A 140 -13.69 -15.81 -11.21
C LYS A 140 -15.08 -16.45 -11.22
N ARG A 141 -15.70 -16.65 -10.05
CA ARG A 141 -17.05 -17.22 -9.90
C ARG A 141 -18.19 -16.22 -10.14
N GLY A 142 -17.89 -15.01 -10.61
CA GLY A 142 -18.89 -14.05 -11.10
C GLY A 142 -19.16 -12.86 -10.17
N TYR A 143 -18.42 -12.71 -9.07
CA TYR A 143 -18.52 -11.53 -8.22
C TYR A 143 -17.82 -10.34 -8.87
N ASN A 144 -18.58 -9.43 -9.49
CA ASN A 144 -18.05 -8.22 -10.10
C ASN A 144 -18.67 -6.98 -9.45
N LEU A 145 -17.82 -6.15 -8.83
CA LEU A 145 -18.17 -4.80 -8.42
C LEU A 145 -18.17 -3.95 -9.69
N GLY A 146 -19.35 -3.58 -10.20
CA GLY A 146 -19.53 -2.86 -11.46
C GLY A 146 -18.48 -1.78 -11.76
N LYS A 147 -18.31 -1.44 -13.05
CA LYS A 147 -17.29 -0.47 -13.47
C LYS A 147 -17.48 0.87 -12.75
N ALA A 148 -16.37 1.46 -12.30
CA ALA A 148 -16.36 2.87 -11.88
C ALA A 148 -16.68 3.73 -13.10
N ILE A 149 -17.70 4.57 -12.99
CA ILE A 149 -18.17 5.45 -14.06
C ILE A 149 -17.18 6.62 -14.10
N VAL A 150 -16.71 6.99 -15.28
CA VAL A 150 -15.88 8.20 -15.43
C VAL A 150 -16.79 9.38 -15.13
N SER A 151 -16.46 10.18 -14.11
CA SER A 151 -17.18 11.42 -13.85
C SER A 151 -16.77 12.39 -14.95
N GLN A 152 -17.59 12.49 -16.01
CA GLN A 152 -17.40 13.50 -17.04
C GLN A 152 -17.93 14.82 -16.47
N SER A 153 -17.02 15.63 -15.94
CA SER A 153 -17.20 17.08 -15.82
C SER A 153 -16.61 17.75 -17.04
#